data_AF-A0A7L4RJG2-F1
#
_entry.id   AF-A0A7L4RJG2-F1
#
_cell.length_a   1.000
_cell.length_b   1.000
_cell.length_c   1.000
_cell.angle_alpha   90.00
_cell.angle_beta   90.00
_cell.angle_gamma   90.00
#
_symmetry.space_group_name_H-M   'P 1'
#
loop_
_entity.id
_entity.type
_entity.pdbx_description
1 polymer ?
#
loop_
_entity_poly.entity_id
_entity_poly.type
_entity_poly.pdbx_seq_one_letter_code
_entity_poly.pdbx_strand_id
1 'polypeptide(L)'
;MKEGEKKAVAPSARKEPSVDGFKINGKLTGSMKEMASLLRTISFLEVAQEKSAINIVYVESRDINKSPYLFSVIKMKEAEVEVLYSIPQEISPKKRRIDVLRYLLNLLSVVDKEYEIENKVLYQLLEDAVKELTDSVTTDYSKLYTAYDSLKKDEVDLRKKAERLSDQLEALTNQNYELKSENDELKVRLAGLETLSEDTLKAKLQEWIIEHNGSINISEFSKVYKVSETLVEEVLNRLVSEGYLEVVS
;
A
#
# COMPACT_ATOMS: atom_id res chain seq x y z
N MET A 1 30.05 -15.01 0.66
CA MET A 1 28.92 -14.31 0.01
C MET A 1 28.27 -15.28 -0.94
N LYS A 2 27.05 -15.75 -0.64
CA LYS A 2 26.27 -16.59 -1.56
C LYS A 2 25.29 -15.67 -2.26
N GLU A 3 25.45 -15.52 -3.56
CA GLU A 3 24.50 -14.83 -4.44
C GLU A 3 23.16 -15.54 -4.36
N GLY A 4 22.13 -14.81 -3.92
CA GLY A 4 20.75 -15.27 -3.95
C GLY A 4 20.26 -15.23 -5.39
N GLU A 5 20.06 -16.41 -5.98
CA GLU A 5 19.29 -16.58 -7.21
C GLU A 5 17.89 -15.99 -7.02
N LYS A 6 17.62 -14.86 -7.68
CA LYS A 6 16.27 -14.37 -7.91
C LYS A 6 15.57 -15.37 -8.82
N LYS A 7 14.74 -16.25 -8.24
CA LYS A 7 13.75 -17.00 -9.01
C LYS A 7 12.87 -16.01 -9.76
N ALA A 8 13.06 -15.94 -11.07
CA ALA A 8 12.16 -15.27 -11.98
C ALA A 8 10.77 -15.91 -11.82
N VAL A 9 9.80 -15.10 -11.38
CA VAL A 9 8.40 -15.49 -11.36
C VAL A 9 7.99 -15.68 -12.81
N ALA A 10 7.72 -16.92 -13.21
CA ALA A 10 7.20 -17.23 -14.53
C ALA A 10 5.92 -16.40 -14.77
N PRO A 11 5.71 -15.82 -15.97
CA PRO A 11 4.47 -15.13 -16.29
C PRO A 11 3.33 -16.11 -16.07
N SER A 12 2.36 -15.75 -15.22
CA SER A 12 1.19 -16.56 -14.96
C SER A 12 0.57 -16.95 -16.30
N ALA A 13 0.49 -18.27 -16.56
CA ALA A 13 -0.14 -18.78 -17.76
C ALA A 13 -1.58 -18.23 -17.80
N ARG A 14 -1.87 -17.33 -18.75
CA ARG A 14 -3.21 -16.80 -18.97
C ARG A 14 -4.08 -17.98 -19.35
N LYS A 15 -4.95 -18.39 -18.43
CA LYS A 15 -5.92 -19.47 -18.67
C LYS A 15 -6.90 -19.02 -19.77
N GLU A 16 -7.24 -19.96 -20.65
CA GLU A 16 -8.15 -19.72 -21.77
C GLU A 16 -9.56 -19.31 -21.27
N PRO A 17 -10.27 -18.46 -22.01
CA PRO A 17 -11.64 -18.08 -21.67
C PRO A 17 -12.57 -19.29 -21.80
N SER A 18 -13.55 -19.42 -20.91
CA SER A 18 -14.59 -20.44 -21.05
C SER A 18 -15.63 -19.99 -22.07
N VAL A 19 -16.38 -20.93 -22.65
CA VAL A 19 -17.44 -20.64 -23.63
C VAL A 19 -18.78 -21.07 -23.06
N ASP A 20 -19.80 -20.24 -23.26
CA ASP A 20 -21.17 -20.48 -22.85
C ASP A 20 -22.14 -20.03 -23.95
N GLY A 21 -23.41 -20.40 -23.84
CA GLY A 21 -24.40 -20.08 -24.87
C GLY A 21 -25.82 -20.49 -24.54
N PHE A 22 -26.75 -19.98 -25.33
CA PHE A 22 -28.17 -20.27 -25.21
C PHE A 22 -28.84 -20.27 -26.58
N LYS A 23 -30.06 -20.84 -26.63
CA LYS A 23 -30.88 -20.88 -27.83
C LYS A 23 -32.23 -20.25 -27.58
N ILE A 24 -32.76 -19.59 -28.59
CA ILE A 24 -34.10 -19.01 -28.59
C ILE A 24 -34.79 -19.47 -29.87
N ASN A 25 -36.00 -20.00 -29.75
CA ASN A 25 -36.80 -20.33 -30.93
C ASN A 25 -37.22 -19.05 -31.65
N GLY A 26 -37.32 -19.12 -32.97
CA GLY A 26 -37.74 -18.01 -33.79
C GLY A 26 -38.35 -18.48 -35.10
N LYS A 27 -38.65 -17.51 -35.95
CA LYS A 27 -39.22 -17.73 -37.27
C LYS A 27 -38.76 -16.62 -38.20
N LEU A 28 -38.16 -17.00 -39.32
CA LEU A 28 -37.91 -16.10 -40.42
C LEU A 28 -39.24 -15.69 -41.07
N THR A 29 -39.54 -14.39 -41.06
CA THR A 29 -40.76 -13.81 -41.66
C THR A 29 -40.48 -13.23 -43.05
N GLY A 30 -39.26 -12.75 -43.28
CA GLY A 30 -38.85 -12.18 -44.56
C GLY A 30 -37.71 -12.97 -45.22
N SER A 31 -36.67 -12.30 -45.72
CA SER A 31 -35.59 -12.96 -46.45
C SER A 31 -34.24 -12.91 -45.73
N MET A 32 -33.52 -14.04 -45.77
CA MET A 32 -32.14 -14.11 -45.26
C MET A 32 -31.20 -13.10 -45.94
N LYS A 33 -31.49 -12.68 -47.18
CA LYS A 33 -30.67 -11.70 -47.90
C LYS A 33 -30.91 -10.28 -47.38
N GLU A 34 -32.16 -9.90 -47.13
CA GLU A 34 -32.50 -8.59 -46.56
C GLU A 34 -31.97 -8.47 -45.13
N MET A 35 -32.16 -9.50 -44.32
CA MET A 35 -31.59 -9.57 -42.97
C MET A 35 -30.06 -9.42 -42.99
N ALA A 36 -29.36 -10.13 -43.89
CA ALA A 36 -27.90 -9.98 -44.05
C ALA A 36 -27.51 -8.55 -44.46
N SER A 37 -28.28 -7.92 -45.35
CA SER A 37 -28.03 -6.55 -45.81
C SER A 37 -28.19 -5.53 -44.67
N LEU A 38 -29.24 -5.67 -43.85
CA LEU A 38 -29.48 -4.81 -42.68
C LEU A 38 -28.34 -4.94 -41.67
N LEU A 39 -27.95 -6.17 -41.33
CA LEU A 39 -26.89 -6.42 -40.34
C LEU A 39 -25.52 -5.93 -40.81
N ARG A 40 -25.23 -5.96 -42.12
CA ARG A 40 -23.97 -5.42 -42.69
C ARG A 40 -23.85 -3.90 -42.59
N THR A 41 -24.94 -3.18 -42.31
CA THR A 41 -24.85 -1.73 -42.06
C THR A 41 -24.14 -1.41 -40.75
N ILE A 42 -24.00 -2.39 -39.86
CA ILE A 42 -23.35 -2.24 -38.56
C ILE A 42 -21.84 -2.51 -38.72
N SER A 43 -21.03 -1.46 -38.67
CA SER A 43 -19.62 -1.47 -39.07
C SER A 43 -18.69 -2.35 -38.25
N PHE A 44 -19.06 -2.67 -37.01
CA PHE A 44 -18.25 -3.49 -36.10
C PHE A 44 -18.63 -4.98 -36.12
N LEU A 45 -19.51 -5.40 -37.02
CA LEU A 45 -19.97 -6.79 -37.16
C LEU A 45 -19.34 -7.49 -38.35
N GLU A 46 -18.85 -8.69 -38.11
CA GLU A 46 -18.48 -9.62 -39.16
C GLU A 46 -19.70 -10.49 -39.47
N VAL A 47 -20.36 -10.24 -40.60
CA VAL A 47 -21.58 -10.96 -41.01
C VAL A 47 -21.27 -11.90 -42.17
N ALA A 48 -21.39 -13.20 -41.92
CA ALA A 48 -21.23 -14.25 -42.92
C ALA A 48 -22.57 -14.95 -43.16
N GLN A 49 -22.99 -15.01 -44.43
CA GLN A 49 -24.22 -15.70 -44.84
C GLN A 49 -23.88 -17.10 -45.36
N GLU A 50 -24.45 -18.13 -44.74
CA GLU A 50 -24.48 -19.52 -45.21
C GLU A 50 -25.82 -19.80 -45.93
N LYS A 51 -25.95 -20.98 -46.54
CA LYS A 51 -27.19 -21.37 -47.26
C LYS A 51 -28.44 -21.35 -46.38
N SER A 52 -28.31 -21.65 -45.09
CA SER A 52 -29.44 -21.83 -44.15
C SER A 52 -29.31 -21.00 -42.87
N ALA A 53 -28.30 -20.13 -42.77
CA ALA A 53 -28.05 -19.37 -41.56
C ALA A 53 -27.27 -18.08 -41.85
N ILE A 54 -27.44 -17.09 -40.97
CA ILE A 54 -26.57 -15.91 -40.89
C ILE A 54 -25.74 -16.03 -39.61
N ASN A 55 -24.42 -16.05 -39.77
CA ASN A 55 -23.50 -15.97 -38.65
C ASN A 55 -23.08 -14.51 -38.47
N ILE A 56 -23.27 -14.01 -37.26
CA ILE A 56 -22.91 -12.65 -36.85
C ILE A 56 -21.84 -12.81 -35.78
N VAL A 57 -20.64 -12.30 -36.06
CA VAL A 57 -19.51 -12.37 -35.15
C VAL A 57 -19.17 -10.96 -34.70
N TYR A 58 -19.12 -10.79 -33.38
CA TYR A 58 -18.61 -9.58 -32.74
C TYR A 58 -17.38 -9.94 -31.93
N VAL A 59 -16.22 -9.43 -32.34
CA VAL A 59 -14.94 -9.62 -31.63
C VAL A 59 -14.61 -8.32 -30.90
N GLU A 60 -14.73 -8.34 -29.58
CA GLU A 60 -14.47 -7.18 -28.70
C GLU A 60 -12.98 -7.04 -28.39
N SER A 61 -12.29 -8.16 -28.23
CA SER A 61 -10.85 -8.15 -27.96
C SER A 61 -10.15 -9.39 -28.53
N ARG A 62 -8.88 -9.20 -28.85
CA ARG A 62 -7.97 -10.24 -29.31
C ARG A 62 -6.80 -10.35 -28.35
N ASP A 63 -6.24 -11.56 -28.24
CA ASP A 63 -5.04 -11.79 -27.45
C ASP A 63 -3.78 -11.24 -28.14
N ILE A 64 -2.62 -11.44 -27.51
CA ILE A 64 -1.30 -11.02 -28.02
C ILE A 64 -0.96 -11.71 -29.35
N ASN A 65 -1.55 -12.89 -29.60
CA ASN A 65 -1.38 -13.67 -30.82
C ASN A 65 -2.44 -13.35 -31.89
N LYS A 66 -3.27 -12.32 -31.68
CA LYS A 66 -4.39 -11.89 -32.53
C LYS A 66 -5.57 -12.87 -32.60
N SER A 67 -5.62 -13.88 -31.75
CA SER A 67 -6.75 -14.79 -31.60
C SER A 67 -7.91 -14.10 -30.86
N PRO A 68 -9.18 -14.32 -31.25
CA PRO A 68 -10.33 -13.79 -30.51
C PRO A 68 -10.31 -14.26 -29.06
N TYR A 69 -10.34 -13.31 -28.12
CA TYR A 69 -10.33 -13.58 -26.67
C TYR A 69 -11.67 -13.23 -26.02
N LEU A 70 -12.24 -12.09 -26.41
CA LEU A 70 -13.60 -11.68 -26.05
C LEU A 70 -14.43 -11.57 -27.32
N PHE A 71 -15.40 -12.47 -27.47
CA PHE A 71 -16.27 -12.50 -28.63
C PHE A 71 -17.68 -12.98 -28.30
N SER A 72 -18.59 -12.70 -29.23
CA SER A 72 -19.96 -13.19 -29.27
C SER A 72 -20.28 -13.61 -30.71
N VAL A 73 -20.81 -14.82 -30.86
CA VAL A 73 -21.27 -15.37 -32.13
C VAL A 73 -22.77 -15.60 -32.02
N ILE A 74 -23.53 -15.00 -32.92
CA ILE A 74 -24.97 -15.14 -33.01
C ILE A 74 -25.27 -15.78 -34.36
N LYS A 75 -25.81 -17.00 -34.33
CA LYS A 75 -26.21 -17.75 -35.51
C LYS A 75 -27.73 -17.71 -35.62
N MET A 76 -28.23 -16.98 -36.61
CA MET A 76 -29.66 -16.90 -36.91
C MET A 76 -30.00 -17.91 -38.00
N LYS A 77 -30.82 -18.91 -37.66
CA LYS A 77 -31.39 -19.91 -38.58
C LYS A 77 -32.87 -19.63 -38.78
N GLU A 78 -33.51 -20.28 -39.75
CA GLU A 78 -34.93 -20.07 -40.06
C GLU A 78 -35.88 -20.26 -38.86
N ALA A 79 -35.57 -21.17 -37.94
CA ALA A 79 -36.44 -21.53 -36.81
C ALA A 79 -35.84 -21.27 -35.42
N GLU A 80 -34.57 -20.85 -35.34
CA GLU A 80 -33.89 -20.63 -34.06
C GLU A 80 -32.74 -19.63 -34.17
N VAL A 81 -32.41 -18.99 -33.06
CA VAL A 81 -31.22 -18.19 -32.85
C VAL A 81 -30.35 -18.87 -31.81
N GLU A 82 -29.11 -19.17 -32.19
CA GLU A 82 -28.10 -19.72 -31.28
C GLU A 82 -27.10 -18.63 -30.94
N VAL A 83 -26.84 -18.44 -29.65
CA VAL A 83 -25.88 -17.47 -29.15
C VAL A 83 -24.77 -18.19 -28.42
N LEU A 84 -23.53 -17.94 -28.83
CA LEU A 84 -22.31 -18.46 -28.21
C LEU A 84 -21.41 -17.29 -27.84
N TYR A 85 -20.84 -17.29 -26.65
CA TYR A 85 -19.96 -16.20 -26.20
C TYR A 85 -18.84 -16.72 -25.31
N SER A 86 -17.72 -16.02 -25.36
CA SER A 86 -16.59 -16.26 -24.47
C SER A 86 -16.77 -15.52 -23.13
N ILE A 87 -16.27 -16.12 -22.06
CA ILE A 87 -16.21 -15.56 -20.71
C ILE A 87 -14.74 -15.52 -20.27
N PRO A 88 -14.09 -14.34 -20.32
CA PRO A 88 -12.77 -14.11 -19.74
C PRO A 88 -12.74 -14.33 -18.23
N GLN A 89 -11.55 -14.55 -17.68
CA GLN A 89 -11.40 -14.80 -16.23
C GLN A 89 -11.68 -13.55 -15.38
N GLU A 90 -11.50 -12.38 -15.97
CA GLU A 90 -11.67 -11.08 -15.33
C GLU A 90 -13.14 -10.64 -15.30
N ILE A 91 -14.02 -11.32 -16.02
CA ILE A 91 -15.43 -10.97 -16.16
C ILE A 91 -16.29 -12.06 -15.51
N SER A 92 -17.23 -11.67 -14.66
CA SER A 92 -18.17 -12.63 -14.09
C SER A 92 -19.09 -13.20 -15.20
N PRO A 93 -19.40 -14.51 -15.19
CA PRO A 93 -20.32 -15.11 -16.16
C PRO A 93 -21.66 -14.38 -16.28
N LYS A 94 -22.20 -13.96 -15.13
CA LYS A 94 -23.45 -13.19 -15.02
C LYS A 94 -23.39 -11.86 -15.76
N LYS A 95 -22.35 -11.07 -15.50
CA LYS A 95 -22.13 -9.79 -16.20
C LYS A 95 -22.00 -10.02 -17.70
N ARG A 96 -21.24 -11.04 -18.11
CA ARG A 96 -21.06 -11.36 -19.53
C ARG A 96 -22.38 -11.72 -20.20
N ARG A 97 -23.21 -12.54 -19.56
CA ARG A 97 -24.54 -12.91 -20.06
C ARG A 97 -25.43 -11.69 -20.28
N ILE A 98 -25.42 -10.72 -19.35
CA ILE A 98 -26.17 -9.45 -19.49
C ILE A 98 -25.67 -8.64 -20.70
N ASP A 99 -24.36 -8.51 -20.86
CA ASP A 99 -23.77 -7.78 -21.99
C ASP A 99 -24.16 -8.40 -23.34
N VAL A 100 -24.14 -9.74 -23.42
CA VAL A 100 -24.53 -10.51 -24.60
C VAL A 100 -26.03 -10.40 -24.88
N LEU A 101 -26.89 -10.46 -23.86
CA LEU A 101 -28.33 -10.27 -24.00
C LEU A 101 -28.68 -8.86 -24.50
N ARG A 102 -28.03 -7.83 -23.96
CA ARG A 102 -28.18 -6.45 -24.45
C ARG A 102 -27.80 -6.35 -25.93
N TYR A 103 -26.68 -6.97 -26.30
CA TYR A 103 -26.22 -6.98 -27.68
C TYR A 103 -27.20 -7.73 -28.61
N LEU A 104 -27.70 -8.88 -28.19
CA LEU A 104 -28.74 -9.64 -28.91
C LEU A 104 -30.00 -8.80 -29.12
N LEU A 105 -30.50 -8.11 -28.08
CA LEU A 105 -31.66 -7.24 -28.19
C LEU A 105 -31.48 -6.14 -29.22
N ASN A 106 -30.30 -5.53 -29.28
CA ASN A 106 -29.98 -4.52 -30.29
C ASN A 106 -30.04 -5.12 -31.70
N LEU A 107 -29.49 -6.32 -31.92
CA LEU A 107 -29.58 -6.99 -33.23
C LEU A 107 -31.02 -7.31 -33.60
N LEU A 108 -31.79 -7.89 -32.67
CA LEU A 108 -33.20 -8.21 -32.89
C LEU A 108 -34.02 -6.97 -33.24
N SER A 109 -33.71 -5.81 -32.64
CA SER A 109 -34.38 -4.55 -32.98
C SER A 109 -34.11 -4.06 -34.40
N VAL A 110 -32.98 -4.44 -35.00
CA VAL A 110 -32.61 -4.06 -36.37
C VAL A 110 -33.29 -4.96 -37.40
N VAL A 111 -33.59 -6.21 -37.04
CA VAL A 111 -34.14 -7.23 -37.94
C VAL A 111 -35.59 -7.59 -37.62
N ASP A 112 -36.29 -6.75 -36.86
CA ASP A 112 -37.65 -6.97 -36.33
C ASP A 112 -38.69 -7.35 -37.40
N LYS A 113 -38.55 -6.81 -38.62
CA LYS A 113 -39.43 -7.10 -39.77
C LYS A 113 -39.13 -8.45 -40.43
N GLU A 114 -37.87 -8.86 -40.40
CA GLU A 114 -37.37 -10.03 -41.13
C GLU A 114 -37.36 -11.29 -40.27
N TYR A 115 -37.38 -11.14 -38.94
CA TYR A 115 -37.22 -12.22 -37.99
C TYR A 115 -38.05 -12.03 -36.73
N GLU A 116 -38.89 -13.01 -36.42
CA GLU A 116 -39.71 -13.05 -35.20
C GLU A 116 -39.12 -14.06 -34.20
N ILE A 117 -39.09 -13.73 -32.92
CA ILE A 117 -38.59 -14.61 -31.85
C ILE A 117 -39.68 -15.01 -30.87
N GLU A 118 -39.51 -16.14 -30.21
CA GLU A 118 -40.38 -16.56 -29.12
C GLU A 118 -40.18 -15.66 -27.88
N ASN A 119 -41.08 -14.68 -27.73
CA ASN A 119 -41.03 -13.68 -26.67
C ASN A 119 -40.97 -14.27 -25.26
N LYS A 120 -41.59 -15.45 -25.03
CA LYS A 120 -41.60 -16.09 -23.71
C LYS A 120 -40.19 -16.42 -23.22
N VAL A 121 -39.36 -17.05 -24.08
CA VAL A 121 -37.99 -17.41 -23.73
C VAL A 121 -37.15 -16.15 -23.57
N LEU A 122 -37.32 -15.16 -24.45
CA LEU A 122 -36.62 -13.88 -24.31
C LEU A 122 -36.94 -13.19 -22.97
N TYR A 123 -38.21 -13.12 -22.59
CA TYR A 123 -38.61 -12.49 -21.33
C TYR A 123 -38.07 -13.23 -20.11
N GLN A 124 -38.01 -14.56 -20.14
CA GLN A 124 -37.39 -15.35 -19.08
C GLN A 124 -35.88 -15.05 -18.96
N LEU A 125 -35.18 -14.97 -20.09
CA LEU A 125 -33.76 -14.60 -20.10
C LEU A 125 -33.53 -13.19 -19.55
N LEU A 126 -34.42 -12.24 -19.86
CA LEU A 126 -34.36 -10.87 -19.34
C LEU A 126 -34.69 -10.79 -17.86
N GLU A 127 -35.70 -11.54 -17.39
CA GLU A 127 -36.05 -11.63 -15.97
C GLU A 127 -34.88 -12.19 -15.16
N ASP A 128 -34.27 -13.29 -15.62
CA ASP A 128 -33.07 -13.87 -15.01
C ASP A 128 -31.92 -12.86 -14.95
N ALA A 129 -31.66 -12.13 -16.03
CA ALA A 129 -30.63 -11.11 -16.12
C ALA A 129 -30.87 -9.93 -15.15
N VAL A 130 -32.12 -9.46 -15.06
CA VAL A 130 -32.51 -8.38 -14.14
C VAL A 130 -32.40 -8.84 -12.68
N LYS A 131 -32.79 -10.09 -12.39
CA LYS A 131 -32.62 -10.70 -11.07
C LYS A 131 -31.15 -10.78 -10.68
N GLU A 132 -30.30 -11.29 -11.57
CA GLU A 132 -28.86 -11.38 -11.33
C GLU A 132 -28.21 -10.01 -11.09
N LEU A 133 -28.62 -8.99 -11.86
CA LEU A 133 -28.17 -7.61 -11.67
C LEU A 133 -28.60 -7.06 -10.31
N THR A 134 -29.86 -7.29 -9.92
CA THR A 134 -30.40 -6.87 -8.62
C THR A 134 -29.66 -7.53 -7.47
N ASP A 135 -29.39 -8.83 -7.56
CA ASP A 135 -28.63 -9.59 -6.55
C ASP A 135 -27.19 -9.06 -6.42
N SER A 136 -26.54 -8.75 -7.55
CA SER A 136 -25.17 -8.20 -7.56
C SER A 136 -25.13 -6.84 -6.87
N VAL A 137 -26.01 -5.92 -7.26
CA VAL A 137 -26.08 -4.57 -6.67
C VAL A 137 -26.36 -4.63 -5.18
N THR A 138 -27.27 -5.52 -4.75
CA THR A 138 -27.64 -5.68 -3.33
C THR A 138 -26.46 -6.23 -2.51
N THR A 139 -25.75 -7.22 -3.05
CA THR A 139 -24.57 -7.82 -2.40
C THR A 139 -23.43 -6.81 -2.27
N ASP A 140 -23.17 -6.06 -3.34
CA ASP A 140 -22.10 -5.06 -3.35
C ASP A 140 -22.41 -3.90 -2.40
N TYR A 141 -23.67 -3.47 -2.31
CA TYR A 141 -24.08 -2.46 -1.32
C TYR A 141 -23.85 -2.93 0.12
N SER A 142 -24.24 -4.18 0.44
CA SER A 142 -24.09 -4.73 1.80
C SER A 142 -22.62 -4.86 2.21
N LYS A 143 -21.75 -5.29 1.28
CA LYS A 143 -20.30 -5.37 1.49
C LYS A 143 -19.69 -3.98 1.62
N LEU A 144 -20.05 -3.05 0.74
CA LEU A 144 -19.56 -1.67 0.77
C LEU A 144 -19.94 -0.98 2.08
N TYR A 145 -21.19 -1.16 2.53
CA TYR A 145 -21.68 -0.63 3.78
C TYR A 145 -20.89 -1.19 4.98
N THR A 146 -20.66 -2.50 5.02
CA THR A 146 -19.87 -3.14 6.08
C THR A 146 -18.41 -2.66 6.08
N ALA A 147 -17.80 -2.54 4.90
CA ALA A 147 -16.44 -2.03 4.74
C ALA A 147 -16.34 -0.56 5.19
N TYR A 148 -17.34 0.26 4.85
CA TYR A 148 -17.42 1.64 5.29
C TYR A 148 -17.56 1.77 6.81
N ASP A 149 -18.45 1.00 7.43
CA ASP A 149 -18.62 1.01 8.89
C ASP A 149 -17.34 0.55 9.62
N SER A 150 -16.65 -0.47 9.10
CA SER A 150 -15.35 -0.91 9.62
C SER A 150 -14.30 0.19 9.49
N LEU A 151 -14.17 0.80 8.31
CA LEU A 151 -13.19 1.85 8.05
C LEU A 151 -13.43 3.08 8.94
N LYS A 152 -14.70 3.45 9.15
CA LYS A 152 -15.10 4.54 10.03
C LYS A 152 -14.72 4.25 11.48
N LYS A 153 -14.89 3.00 11.94
CA LYS A 153 -14.46 2.58 13.27
C LYS A 153 -12.94 2.64 13.41
N ASP A 154 -12.22 2.11 12.43
CA ASP A 154 -10.76 2.11 12.41
C ASP A 154 -10.19 3.54 12.41
N GLU A 155 -10.83 4.46 11.69
CA GLU A 155 -10.46 5.88 11.65
C GLU A 155 -10.61 6.54 13.02
N VAL A 156 -11.72 6.31 13.72
CA VAL A 156 -11.95 6.80 15.08
C VAL A 156 -10.92 6.23 16.06
N ASP A 157 -10.62 4.92 15.96
CA ASP A 157 -9.66 4.26 16.83
C ASP A 157 -8.22 4.74 16.57
N LEU A 158 -7.86 4.99 15.31
CA LEU A 158 -6.56 5.55 14.94
C LEU A 158 -6.41 7.00 15.40
N ARG A 159 -7.46 7.83 15.29
CA ARG A 159 -7.44 9.20 15.83
C ARG A 159 -7.20 9.22 17.34
N LYS A 160 -7.91 8.38 18.09
CA LYS A 160 -7.70 8.26 19.55
C LYS A 160 -6.28 7.81 19.90
N LYS A 161 -5.71 6.88 19.12
CA LYS A 161 -4.31 6.46 19.31
C LYS A 161 -3.33 7.60 19.00
N ALA A 162 -3.57 8.36 17.93
CA ALA A 162 -2.73 9.50 17.57
C ALA A 162 -2.75 10.59 18.64
N GLU A 163 -3.93 10.92 19.17
CA GLU A 163 -4.12 11.87 20.28
C GLU A 163 -3.37 11.41 21.53
N ARG A 164 -3.57 10.15 21.95
CA ARG A 164 -2.84 9.58 23.09
C ARG A 164 -1.33 9.58 22.91
N LEU A 165 -0.83 9.28 21.72
CA LEU A 165 0.61 9.32 21.43
C LEU A 165 1.15 10.75 21.46
N SER A 166 0.36 11.72 21.00
CA SER A 166 0.70 13.14 21.10
C SER A 166 0.84 13.58 22.55
N ASP A 167 -0.12 13.24 23.40
CA ASP A 167 -0.09 13.57 24.84
C ASP A 167 1.12 12.93 25.54
N GLN A 168 1.42 11.68 25.20
CA GLN A 168 2.58 10.96 25.74
C GLN A 168 3.90 11.59 25.29
N LEU A 169 3.98 12.04 24.04
CA LEU A 169 5.17 12.70 23.51
C LEU A 169 5.40 14.05 24.19
N GLU A 170 4.34 14.83 24.42
CA GLU A 170 4.42 16.09 25.16
C GLU A 170 4.88 15.86 26.60
N ALA A 171 4.29 14.89 27.30
CA ALA A 171 4.68 14.54 28.67
C ALA A 171 6.16 14.09 28.76
N LEU A 172 6.60 13.21 27.86
CA LEU A 172 8.00 12.76 27.81
C LEU A 172 8.96 13.89 27.45
N THR A 173 8.55 14.80 26.57
CA THR A 173 9.35 15.98 26.21
C THR A 173 9.57 16.87 27.44
N ASN A 174 8.51 17.15 28.20
CA ASN A 174 8.59 17.95 29.44
C ASN A 174 9.49 17.27 30.48
N GLN A 175 9.31 15.97 30.73
CA GLN A 175 10.17 15.21 31.65
C GLN A 175 11.65 15.23 31.23
N ASN A 176 11.93 15.17 29.93
CA ASN A 176 13.31 15.22 29.44
C ASN A 176 13.94 16.60 29.66
N TYR A 177 13.17 17.68 29.49
CA TYR A 177 13.64 19.03 29.82
C TYR A 177 13.93 19.18 31.33
N GLU A 178 13.05 18.68 32.19
CA GLU A 178 13.24 18.70 33.65
C GLU A 178 14.50 17.94 34.05
N LEU A 179 14.64 16.68 33.60
CA LEU A 179 15.82 15.85 33.90
C LEU A 179 17.12 16.45 33.36
N LYS A 180 17.07 17.09 32.19
CA LYS A 180 18.23 17.78 31.63
C LYS A 180 18.63 18.97 32.50
N SER A 181 17.66 19.76 32.97
CA SER A 181 17.90 20.86 33.89
C SER A 181 18.50 20.39 35.21
N GLU A 182 17.96 19.33 35.81
CA GLU A 182 18.50 18.75 37.04
C GLU A 182 19.92 18.21 36.84
N ASN A 183 20.19 17.55 35.70
CA ASN A 183 21.50 17.02 35.39
C ASN A 183 22.54 18.14 35.20
N ASP A 184 22.17 19.21 34.50
CA ASP A 184 23.04 20.37 34.32
C ASP A 184 23.33 21.05 35.67
N GLU A 185 22.34 21.15 36.57
CA GLU A 185 22.55 21.64 37.94
C GLU A 185 23.49 20.74 38.75
N LEU A 186 23.29 19.42 38.69
CA LEU A 186 24.15 18.46 39.38
C LEU A 186 25.58 18.48 38.85
N LYS A 187 25.78 18.64 37.54
CA LYS A 187 27.11 18.80 36.94
C LYS A 187 27.81 20.05 37.44
N VAL A 188 27.11 21.18 37.57
CA VAL A 188 27.67 22.41 38.14
C VAL A 188 28.07 22.19 39.59
N ARG A 189 27.21 21.55 40.40
CA ARG A 189 27.54 21.22 41.80
C ARG A 189 28.73 20.27 41.91
N LEU A 190 28.79 19.25 41.07
CA LEU A 190 29.87 18.27 41.02
C LEU A 190 31.18 18.92 40.60
N ALA A 191 31.18 19.78 39.57
CA ALA A 191 32.36 20.56 39.20
C ALA A 191 32.85 21.47 40.34
N GLY A 192 31.93 22.04 41.11
CA GLY A 192 32.27 22.82 42.32
C GLY A 192 32.82 21.99 43.49
N LEU A 193 32.53 20.68 43.54
CA LEU A 193 33.05 19.75 44.55
C LEU A 193 34.33 19.02 44.10
N GLU A 194 34.50 18.81 42.79
CA GLU A 194 35.66 18.16 42.17
C GLU A 194 36.88 19.06 42.03
N THR A 195 36.74 20.37 42.23
CA THR A 195 37.90 21.20 42.55
C THR A 195 38.49 20.66 43.86
N LEU A 196 39.60 19.93 43.74
CA LEU A 196 40.35 19.33 44.85
C LEU A 196 40.34 20.31 46.02
N SER A 197 39.74 19.92 47.16
CA SER A 197 39.62 20.86 48.28
C SER A 197 41.02 21.38 48.61
N GLU A 198 41.13 22.68 48.81
CA GLU A 198 42.43 23.34 48.98
C GLU A 198 43.24 22.66 50.08
N ASP A 199 42.58 22.19 51.14
CA ASP A 199 43.19 21.42 52.23
C ASP A 199 43.79 20.09 51.77
N THR A 200 43.12 19.36 50.87
CA THR A 200 43.65 18.12 50.29
C THR A 200 44.83 18.41 49.37
N LEU A 201 44.78 19.51 48.61
CA LEU A 201 45.87 19.93 47.74
C LEU A 201 47.10 20.36 48.56
N LYS A 202 46.90 21.12 49.64
CA LYS A 202 47.95 21.51 50.60
C LYS A 202 48.62 20.27 51.21
N ALA A 203 47.83 19.30 51.68
CA ALA A 203 48.36 18.07 52.25
C ALA A 203 49.19 17.26 51.23
N LYS A 204 48.69 17.13 49.99
CA LYS A 204 49.39 16.41 48.91
C LYS A 204 50.67 17.11 48.46
N LEU A 205 50.66 18.44 48.43
CA LEU A 205 51.84 19.25 48.17
C LEU A 205 52.93 19.04 49.23
N GLN A 206 52.55 19.06 50.51
CA GLN A 206 53.48 18.80 51.61
C GLN A 206 54.06 17.38 51.54
N GLU A 207 53.23 16.36 51.34
CA GLU A 207 53.68 14.98 51.15
C GLU A 207 54.70 14.86 50.00
N TRP A 208 54.38 15.47 48.85
CA TRP A 208 55.27 15.43 47.69
C TRP A 208 56.63 16.09 47.95
N ILE A 209 56.63 17.28 48.58
CA ILE A 209 57.87 18.01 48.91
C ILE A 209 58.73 17.19 49.87
N ILE A 210 58.12 16.53 50.86
CA ILE A 210 58.83 15.65 51.80
C ILE A 210 59.46 14.46 51.06
N GLU A 211 58.70 13.82 50.16
CA GLU A 211 59.19 12.66 49.39
C GLU A 211 60.30 13.03 48.40
N HIS A 212 60.29 14.24 47.86
CA HIS A 212 61.23 14.72 46.85
C HIS A 212 62.33 15.62 47.43
N ASN A 213 62.70 15.39 48.70
CA ASN A 213 63.81 16.05 49.40
C ASN A 213 63.75 17.58 49.38
N GLY A 214 62.56 18.15 49.58
CA GLY A 214 62.36 19.60 49.62
C GLY A 214 62.25 20.27 48.24
N SER A 215 62.28 19.50 47.15
CA SER A 215 62.14 20.01 45.79
C SER A 215 60.77 19.69 45.21
N ILE A 216 60.20 20.63 44.44
CA ILE A 216 58.94 20.39 43.73
C ILE A 216 59.07 20.85 42.28
N ASN A 217 58.70 19.95 41.36
CA ASN A 217 58.47 20.29 39.97
C ASN A 217 56.97 20.45 39.75
N ILE A 218 56.51 21.69 39.59
CA ILE A 218 55.08 22.03 39.45
C ILE A 218 54.44 21.28 38.28
N SER A 219 55.15 21.14 37.15
CA SER A 219 54.64 20.45 35.97
C SER A 219 54.52 18.93 36.17
N GLU A 220 55.39 18.33 36.98
CA GLU A 220 55.32 16.91 37.31
C GLU A 220 54.18 16.64 38.28
N PHE A 221 54.08 17.43 39.35
CA PHE A 221 53.00 17.35 40.33
C PHE A 221 51.62 17.57 39.69
N SER A 222 51.50 18.60 38.84
CA SER A 222 50.28 18.92 38.08
C SER A 222 49.81 17.74 37.23
N LYS A 223 50.73 17.03 36.56
CA LYS A 223 50.41 15.85 35.74
C LYS A 223 49.99 14.65 36.57
N VAL A 224 50.66 14.42 37.71
CA VAL A 224 50.37 13.27 38.58
C VAL A 224 49.01 13.41 39.26
N TYR A 225 48.69 14.60 39.78
CA TYR A 225 47.44 14.84 40.52
C TYR A 225 46.32 15.45 39.69
N LYS A 226 46.55 15.71 38.39
CA LYS A 226 45.60 16.30 37.43
C LYS A 226 45.02 17.64 37.92
N VAL A 227 45.87 18.47 38.51
CA VAL A 227 45.54 19.82 38.99
C VAL A 227 46.23 20.84 38.09
N SER A 228 45.64 22.01 37.84
CA SER A 228 46.28 23.04 37.00
C SER A 228 47.56 23.58 37.65
N GLU A 229 48.61 23.80 36.85
CA GLU A 229 49.90 24.36 37.32
C GLU A 229 49.70 25.70 38.05
N THR A 230 48.80 26.55 37.55
CA THR A 230 48.45 27.84 38.18
C THR A 230 47.92 27.66 39.61
N LEU A 231 47.05 26.68 39.84
CA LEU A 231 46.49 26.43 41.18
C LEU A 231 47.56 25.87 42.13
N VAL A 232 48.46 25.04 41.61
CA VAL A 232 49.61 24.49 42.36
C VAL A 232 50.54 25.62 42.81
N GLU A 233 50.86 26.58 41.94
CA GLU A 233 51.66 27.76 42.28
C GLU A 233 50.99 28.66 43.31
N GLU A 234 49.70 28.96 43.14
CA GLU A 234 48.93 29.78 44.08
C GLU A 234 48.92 29.17 45.49
N VAL A 235 48.70 27.85 45.60
CA VAL A 235 48.67 27.15 46.89
C VAL A 235 50.07 27.03 47.50
N LEU A 236 51.12 26.83 46.69
CA LEU A 236 52.52 26.85 47.16
C LEU A 236 52.90 28.21 47.75
N ASN A 237 52.60 29.30 47.03
CA ASN A 237 52.85 30.66 47.52
C ASN A 237 52.10 30.92 48.83
N ARG A 238 50.88 30.41 48.95
CA ARG A 238 50.09 30.50 50.17
C ARG A 238 50.72 29.71 51.32
N LEU A 239 51.15 28.46 51.09
CA LEU A 239 51.86 27.65 52.09
C LEU A 239 53.17 28.29 52.57
N VAL A 240 53.90 28.96 51.68
CA VAL A 240 55.08 29.76 52.04
C VAL A 240 54.68 30.98 52.88
N SER A 241 53.64 31.71 52.47
CA SER A 241 53.17 32.89 53.21
C SER A 241 52.61 32.56 54.60
N GLU A 242 52.00 31.39 54.75
CA GLU A 242 51.45 30.87 56.01
C GLU A 242 52.54 30.25 56.90
N GLY A 243 53.79 30.16 56.42
CA GLY A 243 54.95 29.66 57.17
C GLY A 243 55.04 28.13 57.25
N TYR A 244 54.27 27.40 56.44
CA TYR A 244 54.34 25.94 56.37
C TYR A 244 55.49 25.43 55.50
N LEU A 245 56.04 26.27 54.62
CA LEU A 245 57.18 25.97 53.76
C LEU A 245 58.16 27.15 53.77
N GLU A 246 59.46 26.86 53.75
CA GLU A 246 60.52 27.86 53.62
C GLU A 246 61.17 27.75 52.24
N VAL A 247 61.40 28.89 51.57
CA VAL A 247 62.09 28.93 50.28
C VAL A 247 63.59 28.89 50.52
N VAL A 248 64.23 27.78 50.18
CA VAL A 248 65.69 27.67 50.18
C VAL A 248 66.22 28.22 48.85
N SER A 249 66.87 29.38 48.90
CA SER A 249 67.55 30.01 47.75
C SER A 249 68.93 29.43 47.51
#